data_AF-A0A7X9B364-F1
#
_entry.id   AF-A0A7X9B364-F1
#
_cell.length_a   1.000
_cell.length_b   1.000
_cell.length_c   1.000
_cell.angle_alpha   90.00
_cell.angle_beta   90.00
_cell.angle_gamma   90.00
#
_symmetry.space_group_name_H-M   'P 1'
#
loop_
_entity.id
_entity.type
_entity.pdbx_description
1 polymer ?
#
loop_
_entity_poly.entity_id
_entity_poly.type
_entity_poly.pdbx_seq_one_letter_code
_entity_poly.pdbx_strand_id
1 'polypeptide(L)'
;AELAERGVTPKPATKVADLPVTELLAALNVTDENDLNAHMRRNLAMWRLGALRGSDGDFWPKFFADCPPAARFPGAIAAALGGHDLPAVRAILQDVFTRRVSGPALGRKAPPPYLAAALALAELPSAPNAANLCALLEEWTPLVHPSAGGPEALVPGTMTPAEVLAIFKALASATDRDAAIKGIRAFLAKWAEEPFAMPLWGVGWQQPWDSFRFAIELRAARTLIELGDKDVLPLLTPYLKDDSLLVRRYARKILAERGEAVCTP
;
A
#
# COMPACT_ATOMS: atom_id res chain seq x y z
N ALA A 1 2.62 -19.63 -40.82
CA ALA A 1 2.14 -20.53 -41.87
C ALA A 1 1.77 -21.90 -41.28
N GLU A 2 2.68 -22.59 -40.60
CA GLU A 2 2.47 -23.96 -40.06
C GLU A 2 1.29 -24.18 -39.08
N LEU A 3 0.88 -23.21 -38.27
CA LEU A 3 -0.19 -23.41 -37.28
C LEU A 3 -1.61 -23.38 -37.90
N ALA A 4 -1.80 -22.56 -38.94
CA ALA A 4 -3.09 -22.41 -39.62
C ALA A 4 -3.41 -23.64 -40.48
N GLU A 5 -2.41 -24.26 -41.10
CA GLU A 5 -2.54 -25.50 -41.88
C GLU A 5 -2.91 -26.70 -41.00
N ARG A 6 -2.64 -26.63 -39.69
CA ARG A 6 -3.01 -27.67 -38.70
C ARG A 6 -4.38 -27.44 -38.06
N GLY A 7 -5.19 -26.51 -38.60
CA GLY A 7 -6.52 -26.17 -38.08
C GLY A 7 -6.51 -25.42 -36.75
N VAL A 8 -5.34 -24.97 -36.28
CA VAL A 8 -5.22 -24.17 -35.06
C VAL A 8 -5.32 -22.71 -35.44
N THR A 9 -6.52 -22.14 -35.34
CA THR A 9 -6.72 -20.69 -35.42
C THR A 9 -6.18 -20.06 -34.14
N PRO A 10 -5.10 -19.25 -34.19
CA PRO A 10 -4.64 -18.53 -33.02
C PRO A 10 -5.77 -17.61 -32.59
N LYS A 11 -6.28 -17.81 -31.37
CA LYS A 11 -7.27 -16.92 -30.78
C LYS A 11 -6.67 -15.51 -30.83
N PRO A 12 -7.39 -14.49 -31.35
CA PRO A 12 -6.86 -13.14 -31.38
C PRO A 12 -6.40 -12.79 -29.98
N ALA A 13 -5.23 -12.18 -29.85
CA ALA A 13 -4.69 -11.77 -28.57
C ALA A 13 -5.60 -10.67 -28.00
N THR A 14 -6.65 -11.06 -27.29
CA THR A 14 -7.47 -10.13 -26.51
C THR A 14 -6.56 -9.66 -25.40
N LYS A 15 -6.13 -8.40 -25.47
CA LYS A 15 -5.52 -7.80 -24.28
C LYS A 15 -6.62 -7.88 -23.24
N VAL A 16 -6.32 -8.47 -22.08
CA VAL A 16 -7.28 -8.52 -20.98
C VAL A 16 -7.72 -7.10 -20.53
N ALA A 17 -6.99 -6.07 -21.00
CA ALA A 17 -7.34 -4.66 -20.99
C ALA A 17 -8.67 -4.30 -21.68
N ASP A 18 -9.14 -5.09 -22.63
CA ASP A 18 -10.29 -4.78 -23.49
C ASP A 18 -11.55 -5.54 -23.05
N LEU A 19 -11.54 -6.18 -21.88
CA LEU A 19 -12.70 -6.91 -21.37
C LEU A 19 -13.82 -5.95 -20.94
N PRO A 20 -15.09 -6.31 -21.22
CA PRO A 20 -16.23 -5.53 -20.75
C PRO A 20 -16.31 -5.58 -19.21
N VAL A 21 -16.89 -4.52 -18.63
CA VAL A 21 -17.04 -4.38 -17.16
C VAL A 21 -17.72 -5.60 -16.52
N THR A 22 -18.71 -6.19 -17.19
CA THR A 22 -19.40 -7.40 -16.70
C THR A 22 -18.46 -8.60 -16.52
N GLU A 23 -17.54 -8.81 -17.45
CA GLU A 23 -16.53 -9.87 -17.36
C GLU A 23 -15.47 -9.56 -16.30
N LEU A 24 -15.09 -8.29 -16.15
CA LEU A 24 -14.19 -7.85 -15.08
C LEU A 24 -14.79 -8.09 -13.70
N LEU A 25 -16.08 -7.78 -13.51
CA LEU A 25 -16.79 -8.03 -12.26
C LEU A 25 -16.92 -9.53 -11.95
N ALA A 26 -17.19 -10.35 -12.98
CA ALA A 26 -17.21 -11.81 -12.82
C ALA A 26 -15.84 -12.36 -12.41
N ALA A 27 -14.74 -11.81 -12.95
CA ALA A 27 -13.39 -12.20 -12.63
C ALA A 27 -12.96 -11.89 -11.18
N LEU A 28 -13.74 -11.10 -10.43
CA LEU A 28 -13.48 -10.86 -9.01
C LEU A 28 -13.80 -12.08 -8.13
N ASN A 29 -14.68 -12.97 -8.59
CA ASN A 29 -15.13 -14.13 -7.84
C ASN A 29 -14.19 -15.33 -8.05
N VAL A 30 -13.13 -15.40 -7.25
CA VAL A 30 -12.20 -16.55 -7.23
C VAL A 30 -12.46 -17.37 -5.98
N THR A 31 -12.96 -18.60 -6.16
CA THR A 31 -13.32 -19.53 -5.07
C THR A 31 -12.26 -20.59 -4.80
N ASP A 32 -11.41 -20.91 -5.78
CA ASP A 32 -10.30 -21.84 -5.62
C ASP A 32 -9.00 -21.05 -5.39
N GLU A 33 -8.44 -21.18 -4.19
CA GLU A 33 -7.20 -20.50 -3.80
C GLU A 33 -5.95 -21.04 -4.52
N ASN A 34 -6.05 -22.21 -5.17
CA ASN A 34 -4.94 -22.82 -5.91
C ASN A 34 -4.93 -22.44 -7.39
N ASP A 35 -5.98 -21.80 -7.91
CA ASP A 35 -6.06 -21.38 -9.31
C ASP A 35 -5.28 -20.06 -9.52
N LEU A 36 -3.99 -20.19 -9.78
CA LEU A 36 -3.09 -19.08 -10.07
C LEU A 36 -3.59 -18.21 -11.25
N ASN A 37 -4.22 -18.82 -12.26
CA ASN A 37 -4.72 -18.07 -13.42
C ASN A 37 -5.94 -17.23 -13.05
N ALA A 38 -6.86 -17.77 -12.24
CA ALA A 38 -8.00 -17.03 -11.73
C ALA A 38 -7.53 -15.85 -10.84
N HIS A 39 -6.53 -16.07 -9.97
CA HIS A 39 -5.94 -15.00 -9.17
C HIS A 39 -5.31 -13.89 -10.02
N MET A 40 -4.57 -14.23 -11.07
CA MET A 40 -4.01 -13.24 -11.99
C MET A 40 -5.10 -12.43 -12.70
N ARG A 41 -6.17 -13.09 -13.16
CA ARG A 41 -7.32 -12.41 -13.80
C ARG A 41 -8.03 -11.48 -12.83
N ARG A 42 -8.30 -11.91 -11.59
CA ARG A 42 -8.86 -11.07 -10.53
C ARG A 42 -8.03 -9.82 -10.32
N ASN A 43 -6.71 -9.95 -10.14
CA ASN A 43 -5.85 -8.82 -9.81
C ASN A 43 -5.81 -7.79 -10.94
N LEU A 44 -5.82 -8.25 -12.20
CA LEU A 44 -5.92 -7.35 -13.33
C LEU A 44 -7.31 -6.71 -13.44
N ALA A 45 -8.38 -7.46 -13.15
CA ALA A 45 -9.73 -6.90 -13.08
C ALA A 45 -9.85 -5.82 -12.01
N MET A 46 -9.32 -6.06 -10.81
CA MET A 46 -9.26 -5.05 -9.74
C MET A 46 -8.54 -3.78 -10.18
N TRP A 47 -7.37 -3.93 -10.82
CA TRP A 47 -6.61 -2.77 -11.31
C TRP A 47 -7.38 -1.97 -12.35
N ARG A 48 -8.11 -2.63 -13.26
CA ARG A 48 -8.95 -1.97 -14.27
C ARG A 48 -10.17 -1.29 -13.67
N LEU A 49 -10.90 -2.01 -12.82
CA LEU A 49 -12.10 -1.50 -12.16
C LEU A 49 -11.75 -0.32 -11.24
N GLY A 50 -10.59 -0.35 -10.57
CA GLY A 50 -10.11 0.77 -9.75
C GLY A 50 -9.62 1.99 -10.54
N ALA A 51 -9.46 1.88 -11.86
CA ALA A 51 -9.20 3.03 -12.71
C ALA A 51 -10.48 3.76 -13.14
N LEU A 52 -11.66 3.14 -12.98
CA LEU A 52 -12.95 3.74 -13.35
C LEU A 52 -13.36 4.77 -12.29
N ARG A 53 -13.54 6.03 -12.70
CA ARG A 53 -13.86 7.18 -11.83
C ARG A 53 -15.22 7.76 -12.21
N GLY A 54 -15.87 8.46 -11.26
CA GLY A 54 -17.14 9.15 -11.53
C GLY A 54 -18.23 8.20 -12.04
N SER A 55 -18.96 8.61 -13.08
CA SER A 55 -20.09 7.85 -13.65
C SER A 55 -19.70 6.47 -14.21
N ASP A 56 -18.44 6.26 -14.55
CA ASP A 56 -17.97 4.96 -15.04
C ASP A 56 -18.08 3.86 -13.98
N GLY A 57 -18.25 4.21 -12.70
CA GLY A 57 -18.46 3.29 -11.58
C GLY A 57 -19.90 3.17 -11.07
N ASP A 58 -20.90 3.69 -11.78
CA ASP A 58 -22.30 3.69 -11.32
C ASP A 58 -22.88 2.27 -11.13
N PHE A 59 -22.20 1.24 -11.61
CA PHE A 59 -22.56 -0.16 -11.37
C PHE A 59 -22.24 -0.65 -9.95
N TRP A 60 -21.38 0.03 -9.19
CA TRP A 60 -20.91 -0.46 -7.88
C TRP A 60 -22.03 -0.70 -6.87
N PRO A 61 -23.04 0.19 -6.69
CA PRO A 61 -24.13 -0.06 -5.76
C PRO A 61 -24.89 -1.36 -6.06
N LYS A 62 -25.19 -1.60 -7.35
CA LYS A 62 -25.85 -2.84 -7.78
C LYS A 62 -24.95 -4.05 -7.59
N PHE A 63 -23.67 -3.94 -7.94
CA PHE A 63 -22.71 -5.01 -7.72
C PHE A 63 -22.67 -5.43 -6.25
N PHE A 64 -22.57 -4.49 -5.30
CA PHE A 64 -22.50 -4.85 -3.88
C PHE A 64 -23.80 -5.44 -3.32
N ALA A 65 -24.95 -5.17 -3.93
CA ALA A 65 -26.21 -5.81 -3.57
C ALA A 65 -26.22 -7.31 -3.95
N ASP A 66 -25.66 -7.66 -5.11
CA ASP A 66 -25.81 -8.99 -5.71
C ASP A 66 -24.52 -9.85 -5.66
N CYS A 67 -23.38 -9.26 -5.26
CA CYS A 67 -22.08 -9.91 -5.43
C CYS A 67 -21.87 -11.15 -4.53
N PRO A 68 -21.17 -12.17 -5.05
CA PRO A 68 -20.79 -13.35 -4.27
C PRO A 68 -19.78 -12.98 -3.17
N PRO A 69 -19.74 -13.72 -2.03
CA PRO A 69 -18.88 -13.40 -0.90
C PRO A 69 -17.40 -13.23 -1.24
N ALA A 70 -16.84 -14.08 -2.10
CA ALA A 70 -15.43 -14.04 -2.48
C ALA A 70 -15.05 -12.79 -3.32
N ALA A 71 -16.02 -12.18 -4.00
CA ALA A 71 -15.80 -10.96 -4.79
C ALA A 71 -15.95 -9.67 -3.97
N ARG A 72 -16.53 -9.74 -2.76
CA ARG A 72 -16.85 -8.56 -1.94
C ARG A 72 -15.63 -7.72 -1.60
N PHE A 73 -14.60 -8.36 -1.02
CA PHE A 73 -13.39 -7.65 -0.61
C PHE A 73 -12.57 -7.14 -1.80
N PRO A 74 -12.25 -7.95 -2.83
CA PRO A 74 -11.61 -7.46 -4.05
C PRO A 74 -12.36 -6.30 -4.72
N GLY A 75 -13.70 -6.39 -4.78
CA GLY A 75 -14.55 -5.34 -5.31
C GLY A 75 -14.51 -4.07 -4.47
N ALA A 76 -14.54 -4.17 -3.15
CA ALA A 76 -14.43 -3.02 -2.25
C ALA A 76 -13.08 -2.28 -2.41
N ILE A 77 -11.98 -3.02 -2.54
CA ILE A 77 -10.67 -2.44 -2.84
C ILE A 77 -10.70 -1.69 -4.18
N ALA A 78 -11.21 -2.33 -5.25
CA ALA A 78 -11.29 -1.70 -6.56
C ALA A 78 -12.18 -0.44 -6.56
N ALA A 79 -13.36 -0.51 -5.92
CA ALA A 79 -14.25 0.64 -5.78
C ALA A 79 -13.59 1.79 -5.02
N ALA A 80 -12.90 1.51 -3.91
CA ALA A 80 -12.19 2.50 -3.13
C ALA A 80 -11.03 3.14 -3.90
N LEU A 81 -10.24 2.34 -4.63
CA LEU A 81 -9.21 2.84 -5.52
C LEU A 81 -9.78 3.74 -6.61
N GLY A 82 -11.00 3.47 -7.09
CA GLY A 82 -11.77 4.32 -8.01
C GLY A 82 -12.39 5.56 -7.35
N GLY A 83 -12.24 5.75 -6.04
CA GLY A 83 -12.78 6.89 -5.29
C GLY A 83 -14.28 6.79 -5.04
N HIS A 84 -14.86 5.59 -5.17
CA HIS A 84 -16.29 5.36 -4.97
C HIS A 84 -16.60 5.17 -3.49
N ASP A 85 -16.90 6.27 -2.82
CA ASP A 85 -17.10 6.34 -1.37
C ASP A 85 -18.51 5.87 -0.93
N LEU A 86 -18.79 4.59 -1.16
CA LEU A 86 -20.09 3.97 -0.83
C LEU A 86 -20.10 3.42 0.61
N PRO A 87 -21.24 3.49 1.33
CA PRO A 87 -21.35 2.92 2.68
C PRO A 87 -20.98 1.42 2.74
N ALA A 88 -21.36 0.64 1.74
CA ALA A 88 -21.03 -0.77 1.65
C ALA A 88 -19.52 -1.01 1.51
N VAL A 89 -18.83 -0.20 0.69
CA VAL A 89 -17.38 -0.27 0.52
C VAL A 89 -16.68 0.02 1.84
N ARG A 90 -17.05 1.12 2.51
CA ARG A 90 -16.48 1.47 3.83
C ARG A 90 -16.70 0.37 4.85
N ALA A 91 -17.92 -0.18 4.95
CA ALA A 91 -18.24 -1.23 5.91
C ALA A 91 -17.41 -2.50 5.68
N ILE A 92 -17.27 -2.95 4.43
CA ILE A 92 -16.48 -4.13 4.07
C ILE A 92 -15.00 -3.93 4.45
N LEU A 93 -14.42 -2.79 4.05
CA LEU A 93 -13.00 -2.52 4.32
C LEU A 93 -12.74 -2.34 5.83
N GLN A 94 -13.63 -1.66 6.54
CA GLN A 94 -13.52 -1.45 7.98
C GLN A 94 -13.65 -2.78 8.74
N ASP A 95 -14.54 -3.69 8.34
CA ASP A 95 -14.63 -5.03 8.95
C ASP A 95 -13.32 -5.81 8.80
N VAL A 96 -12.78 -5.85 7.58
CA VAL A 96 -11.51 -6.54 7.27
C VAL A 96 -10.35 -5.96 8.08
N PHE A 97 -10.29 -4.63 8.19
CA PHE A 97 -9.29 -3.95 9.01
C PHE A 97 -9.46 -4.28 10.50
N THR A 98 -10.64 -4.05 11.08
CA THR A 98 -10.91 -4.23 12.52
C THR A 98 -10.68 -5.68 12.95
N ARG A 99 -11.03 -6.66 12.12
CA ARG A 99 -10.80 -8.08 12.40
C ARG A 99 -9.37 -8.56 12.16
N ARG A 100 -8.48 -7.68 11.67
CA ARG A 100 -7.08 -7.98 11.34
C ARG A 100 -6.94 -9.22 10.43
N VAL A 101 -7.80 -9.31 9.40
CA VAL A 101 -7.78 -10.44 8.45
C VAL A 101 -6.44 -10.47 7.73
N SER A 102 -5.70 -11.58 7.87
CA SER A 102 -4.33 -11.74 7.33
C SER A 102 -4.26 -12.59 6.05
N GLY A 103 -5.33 -13.31 5.69
CA GLY A 103 -5.37 -14.10 4.46
C GLY A 103 -6.79 -14.45 3.99
N PRO A 104 -6.93 -14.95 2.75
CA PRO A 104 -5.87 -15.10 1.75
C PRO A 104 -5.42 -13.75 1.19
N ALA A 105 -4.12 -13.60 0.88
CA ALA A 105 -3.61 -12.37 0.28
C ALA A 105 -4.13 -12.19 -1.15
N LEU A 106 -4.27 -10.94 -1.58
CA LEU A 106 -4.72 -10.64 -2.95
C LEU A 106 -3.69 -11.06 -4.02
N GLY A 107 -2.43 -11.22 -3.64
CA GLY A 107 -1.38 -11.78 -4.49
C GLY A 107 -0.11 -12.06 -3.72
N ARG A 108 0.86 -12.71 -4.36
CA ARG A 108 2.11 -13.19 -3.73
C ARG A 108 2.94 -12.08 -3.04
N LYS A 109 2.87 -10.85 -3.55
CA LYS A 109 3.56 -9.68 -2.99
C LYS A 109 2.60 -8.63 -2.44
N ALA A 110 1.31 -8.96 -2.37
CA ALA A 110 0.34 -8.04 -1.81
C ALA A 110 0.51 -8.01 -0.29
N PRO A 111 0.33 -6.84 0.35
CA PRO A 111 0.25 -6.79 1.80
C PRO A 111 -0.92 -7.65 2.31
N PRO A 112 -0.92 -8.00 3.61
CA PRO A 112 -2.07 -8.65 4.24
C PRO A 112 -3.38 -7.88 3.99
N PRO A 113 -4.54 -8.57 3.90
CA PRO A 113 -5.83 -7.94 3.63
C PRO A 113 -6.18 -6.77 4.56
N TYR A 114 -5.86 -6.85 5.86
CA TYR A 114 -6.12 -5.75 6.80
C TYR A 114 -5.36 -4.47 6.42
N LEU A 115 -4.11 -4.58 5.97
CA LEU A 115 -3.30 -3.44 5.56
C LEU A 115 -3.77 -2.91 4.20
N ALA A 116 -4.09 -3.79 3.25
CA ALA A 116 -4.70 -3.40 1.98
C ALA A 116 -6.01 -2.64 2.19
N ALA A 117 -6.83 -3.08 3.15
CA ALA A 117 -8.08 -2.42 3.52
C ALA A 117 -7.84 -1.02 4.11
N ALA A 118 -6.87 -0.87 5.01
CA ALA A 118 -6.51 0.43 5.59
C ALA A 118 -6.04 1.42 4.52
N LEU A 119 -5.18 0.96 3.59
CA LEU A 119 -4.70 1.79 2.48
C LEU A 119 -5.84 2.16 1.52
N ALA A 120 -6.75 1.24 1.22
CA ALA A 120 -7.92 1.53 0.39
C ALA A 120 -8.91 2.50 1.07
N LEU A 121 -9.12 2.37 2.38
CA LEU A 121 -9.90 3.34 3.16
C LEU A 121 -9.27 4.72 3.11
N ALA A 122 -7.94 4.84 3.03
CA ALA A 122 -7.27 6.12 2.96
C ALA A 122 -7.55 6.91 1.67
N GLU A 123 -7.98 6.24 0.60
CA GLU A 123 -8.41 6.86 -0.66
C GLU A 123 -9.84 7.43 -0.58
N LEU A 124 -10.59 7.12 0.48
CA LEU A 124 -11.98 7.55 0.66
C LEU A 124 -12.07 8.77 1.60
N PRO A 125 -12.60 9.91 1.15
CA PRO A 125 -12.68 11.13 1.96
C PRO A 125 -13.46 10.97 3.27
N SER A 126 -14.52 10.15 3.29
CA SER A 126 -15.35 9.98 4.49
C SER A 126 -14.78 9.01 5.52
N ALA A 127 -13.66 8.34 5.24
CA ALA A 127 -13.08 7.35 6.13
C ALA A 127 -12.14 7.99 7.18
N PRO A 128 -12.06 7.45 8.41
CA PRO A 128 -11.12 7.92 9.44
C PRO A 128 -9.69 7.44 9.14
N ASN A 129 -9.12 7.92 8.04
CA ASN A 129 -7.88 7.40 7.48
C ASN A 129 -6.66 7.60 8.39
N ALA A 130 -6.52 8.78 9.02
CA ALA A 130 -5.44 9.06 9.96
C ALA A 130 -5.42 8.07 11.14
N ALA A 131 -6.56 7.89 11.81
CA ALA A 131 -6.67 7.03 12.99
C ALA A 131 -6.33 5.56 12.67
N ASN A 132 -6.89 5.02 11.59
CA ASN A 132 -6.63 3.64 11.18
C ASN A 132 -5.14 3.41 10.83
N LEU A 133 -4.54 4.35 10.11
CA LEU A 133 -3.13 4.25 9.69
C LEU A 133 -2.17 4.45 10.87
N CYS A 134 -2.46 5.36 11.80
CA CYS A 134 -1.67 5.54 13.01
C CYS A 134 -1.73 4.33 13.94
N ALA A 135 -2.89 3.68 14.08
CA ALA A 135 -3.00 2.44 14.85
C ALA A 135 -2.09 1.33 14.31
N LEU A 136 -1.96 1.22 12.98
CA LEU A 136 -1.01 0.28 12.37
C LEU A 136 0.45 0.63 12.71
N LEU A 137 0.81 1.92 12.70
CA LEU A 137 2.16 2.35 13.08
C LEU A 137 2.45 2.03 14.56
N GLU A 138 1.47 2.14 15.45
CA GLU A 138 1.62 1.81 16.87
C GLU A 138 1.88 0.32 17.10
N GLU A 139 1.19 -0.54 16.33
CA GLU A 139 1.33 -2.00 16.29
C GLU A 139 2.60 -2.48 15.59
N TRP A 140 3.33 -1.59 14.92
CA TRP A 140 4.54 -1.97 14.20
C TRP A 140 5.61 -2.53 15.15
N THR A 141 6.19 -3.66 14.77
CA THR A 141 7.37 -4.23 15.41
C THR A 141 8.44 -4.52 14.36
N PRO A 142 9.72 -4.31 14.70
CA PRO A 142 10.81 -4.63 13.80
C PRO A 142 10.92 -6.14 13.60
N LEU A 143 11.51 -6.49 12.46
CA LEU A 143 12.03 -7.82 12.23
C LEU A 143 13.19 -8.07 13.22
N VAL A 144 13.11 -9.12 14.03
CA VAL A 144 14.19 -9.46 14.97
C VAL A 144 15.05 -10.57 14.38
N HIS A 145 16.33 -10.26 14.16
CA HIS A 145 17.33 -11.21 13.65
C HIS A 145 18.07 -11.91 14.81
N PRO A 146 18.39 -13.21 14.70
CA PRO A 146 19.15 -13.94 15.73
C PRO A 146 20.49 -13.29 16.09
N SER A 147 21.22 -12.75 15.10
CA SER A 147 22.51 -12.08 15.32
C SER A 147 22.42 -10.71 15.99
N ALA A 148 21.22 -10.16 16.15
CA ALA A 148 21.00 -8.92 16.89
C ALA A 148 20.71 -9.19 18.39
N GLY A 149 21.09 -10.37 18.90
CA GLY A 149 20.77 -10.83 20.25
C GLY A 149 19.33 -11.36 20.39
N GLY A 150 18.68 -11.67 19.26
CA GLY A 150 17.34 -12.26 19.21
C GLY A 150 17.33 -13.78 19.38
N PRO A 151 16.15 -14.41 19.36
CA PRO A 151 16.03 -15.86 19.46
C PRO A 151 16.71 -16.59 18.28
N GLU A 152 16.98 -17.89 18.41
CA GLU A 152 17.72 -18.70 17.42
C GLU A 152 17.12 -18.69 16.00
N ALA A 153 15.85 -18.25 15.87
CA ALA A 153 15.13 -18.10 14.62
C ALA A 153 14.65 -16.66 14.40
N LEU A 154 14.57 -16.27 13.12
CA LEU A 154 14.04 -14.99 12.68
C LEU A 154 12.59 -14.80 13.15
N VAL A 155 12.34 -13.74 13.92
CA VAL A 155 10.98 -13.37 14.32
C VAL A 155 10.45 -12.32 13.35
N PRO A 156 9.46 -12.64 12.50
CA PRO A 156 8.88 -11.66 11.60
C PRO A 156 8.28 -10.50 12.39
N GLY A 157 8.57 -9.27 11.96
CA GLY A 157 7.87 -8.08 12.44
C GLY A 157 6.40 -8.08 11.98
N THR A 158 5.57 -7.23 12.58
CA THR A 158 4.15 -7.13 12.20
C THR A 158 3.95 -6.59 10.78
N MET A 159 4.84 -5.70 10.32
CA MET A 159 4.89 -5.22 8.93
C MET A 159 6.32 -4.94 8.48
N THR A 160 6.57 -5.01 7.18
CA THR A 160 7.83 -4.65 6.53
C THR A 160 8.05 -3.14 6.50
N PRO A 161 9.31 -2.66 6.42
CA PRO A 161 9.57 -1.23 6.24
C PRO A 161 8.95 -0.65 4.96
N ALA A 162 8.78 -1.45 3.90
CA ALA A 162 8.11 -1.01 2.67
C ALA A 162 6.62 -0.68 2.92
N GLU A 163 5.97 -1.43 3.82
CA GLU A 163 4.58 -1.17 4.22
C GLU A 163 4.48 0.10 5.07
N VAL A 164 5.47 0.39 5.93
CA VAL A 164 5.57 1.68 6.65
C VAL A 164 5.67 2.86 5.66
N LEU A 165 6.46 2.73 4.60
CA LEU A 165 6.52 3.75 3.54
C LEU A 165 5.16 3.98 2.86
N ALA A 166 4.40 2.90 2.63
CA ALA A 166 3.07 2.99 2.05
C ALA A 166 2.09 3.70 3.00
N ILE A 167 2.16 3.41 4.30
CA ILE A 167 1.37 4.08 5.33
C ILE A 167 1.69 5.58 5.38
N PHE A 168 2.97 5.96 5.42
CA PHE A 168 3.35 7.38 5.39
C PHE A 168 2.88 8.08 4.12
N LYS A 169 2.94 7.42 2.96
CA LYS A 169 2.39 7.98 1.74
C LYS A 169 0.88 8.19 1.84
N ALA A 170 0.14 7.22 2.37
CA ALA A 170 -1.31 7.31 2.52
C ALA A 170 -1.72 8.40 3.55
N LEU A 171 -0.93 8.58 4.61
CA LEU A 171 -1.15 9.63 5.61
C LEU A 171 -1.03 11.04 5.04
N ALA A 172 -0.34 11.27 3.92
CA ALA A 172 -0.28 12.59 3.30
C ALA A 172 -1.66 13.12 2.85
N SER A 173 -2.57 12.21 2.50
CA SER A 173 -3.95 12.50 2.12
C SER A 173 -4.93 12.44 3.31
N ALA A 174 -4.42 12.43 4.54
CA ALA A 174 -5.24 12.37 5.73
C ALA A 174 -6.16 13.59 5.86
N THR A 175 -7.42 13.35 6.24
CA THR A 175 -8.37 14.43 6.53
C THR A 175 -8.01 15.13 7.83
N ASP A 176 -7.66 14.37 8.87
CA ASP A 176 -7.09 14.88 10.12
C ASP A 176 -5.56 14.95 10.04
N ARG A 177 -5.06 16.11 9.60
CA ARG A 177 -3.62 16.36 9.42
C ARG A 177 -2.86 16.37 10.74
N ASP A 178 -3.46 16.89 11.81
CA ASP A 178 -2.82 17.01 13.11
C ASP A 178 -2.61 15.63 13.75
N ALA A 179 -3.61 14.74 13.64
CA ALA A 179 -3.46 13.35 14.07
C ALA A 179 -2.38 12.62 13.27
N ALA A 180 -2.34 12.81 11.95
CA ALA A 180 -1.32 12.21 11.08
C ALA A 180 0.10 12.69 11.45
N ILE A 181 0.31 13.99 11.64
CA ILE A 181 1.60 14.55 12.08
C ILE A 181 2.03 13.95 13.41
N LYS A 182 1.13 13.93 14.40
CA LYS A 182 1.42 13.36 15.73
C LYS A 182 1.78 11.88 15.64
N GLY A 183 1.03 11.09 14.87
CA GLY A 183 1.28 9.66 14.70
C GLY A 183 2.63 9.37 14.05
N ILE A 184 3.00 10.10 12.99
CA ILE A 184 4.31 9.95 12.33
C ILE A 184 5.45 10.30 13.30
N ARG A 185 5.35 11.42 14.03
CA ARG A 185 6.37 11.83 14.99
C ARG A 185 6.49 10.86 16.16
N ALA A 186 5.37 10.38 16.69
CA ALA A 186 5.35 9.38 17.76
C ALA A 186 6.02 8.07 17.31
N PHE A 187 5.73 7.62 16.08
CA PHE A 187 6.37 6.45 15.50
C PHE A 187 7.89 6.61 15.39
N LEU A 188 8.36 7.72 14.80
CA LEU A 188 9.80 7.97 14.66
C LEU A 188 10.51 8.11 16.01
N ALA A 189 9.87 8.74 17.00
CA ALA A 189 10.42 8.87 18.34
C ALA A 189 10.49 7.52 19.07
N LYS A 190 9.44 6.68 18.94
CA LYS A 190 9.41 5.32 19.53
C LYS A 190 10.53 4.45 18.97
N TRP A 191 10.85 4.61 17.70
CA TRP A 191 11.84 3.82 16.98
C TRP A 191 13.04 4.67 16.56
N ALA A 192 13.59 5.47 17.47
CA ALA A 192 14.64 6.44 17.17
C ALA A 192 15.97 5.82 16.71
N GLU A 193 16.28 4.58 17.12
CA GLU A 193 17.55 3.89 16.80
C GLU A 193 17.37 2.65 15.91
N GLU A 194 16.13 2.27 15.60
CA GLU A 194 15.81 1.10 14.77
C GLU A 194 16.33 1.24 13.32
N PRO A 195 17.17 0.32 12.81
CA PRO A 195 17.69 0.42 11.44
C PRO A 195 16.63 0.13 10.36
N PHE A 196 15.49 -0.47 10.71
CA PHE A 196 14.47 -0.91 9.75
C PHE A 196 15.04 -1.89 8.73
N ALA A 197 15.69 -2.95 9.23
CA ALA A 197 16.37 -3.93 8.39
C ALA A 197 15.43 -4.52 7.33
N MET A 198 15.90 -4.57 6.09
CA MET A 198 15.19 -5.19 4.97
C MET A 198 16.15 -6.14 4.23
N PRO A 199 15.73 -7.35 3.87
CA PRO A 199 16.55 -8.24 3.07
C PRO A 199 16.76 -7.63 1.68
N LEU A 200 17.98 -7.67 1.18
CA LEU A 200 18.24 -7.37 -0.23
C LEU A 200 17.59 -8.46 -1.10
N TRP A 201 16.99 -8.04 -2.22
CA TRP A 201 16.34 -8.96 -3.17
C TRP A 201 17.30 -10.06 -3.62
N GLY A 202 16.89 -11.32 -3.42
CA GLY A 202 17.68 -12.49 -3.83
C GLY A 202 18.88 -12.80 -2.95
N VAL A 203 19.05 -12.09 -1.83
CA VAL A 203 20.13 -12.33 -0.87
C VAL A 203 19.58 -13.11 0.32
N GLY A 204 20.30 -14.15 0.74
CA GLY A 204 20.00 -14.90 1.94
C GLY A 204 20.22 -14.06 3.19
N TRP A 205 19.37 -14.24 4.21
CA TRP A 205 19.38 -13.45 5.46
C TRP A 205 20.69 -13.51 6.26
N GLN A 206 21.59 -14.46 5.97
CA GLN A 206 22.91 -14.56 6.60
C GLN A 206 23.95 -13.56 6.06
N GLN A 207 23.60 -12.74 5.05
CA GLN A 207 24.48 -11.73 4.46
C GLN A 207 24.22 -10.33 5.05
N PRO A 208 25.18 -9.39 4.93
CA PRO A 208 25.02 -8.04 5.47
C PRO A 208 23.72 -7.39 4.98
N TRP A 209 22.87 -7.00 5.94
CA TRP A 209 21.71 -6.17 5.72
C TRP A 209 22.13 -4.70 5.72
N ASP A 210 21.39 -3.87 5.01
CA ASP A 210 21.57 -2.43 5.01
C ASP A 210 20.42 -1.77 5.79
N SER A 211 20.70 -0.60 6.37
CA SER A 211 19.71 0.19 7.09
C SER A 211 18.74 0.82 6.09
N PHE A 212 17.44 0.54 6.24
CA PHE A 212 16.40 1.19 5.42
C PHE A 212 15.87 2.47 6.08
N ARG A 213 16.43 2.87 7.22
CA ARG A 213 16.07 4.08 7.97
C ARG A 213 16.03 5.33 7.11
N PHE A 214 17.03 5.55 6.25
CA PHE A 214 17.07 6.76 5.42
C PHE A 214 15.80 6.90 4.56
N ALA A 215 15.29 5.78 4.03
CA ALA A 215 14.08 5.78 3.21
C ALA A 215 12.84 6.11 4.05
N ILE A 216 12.77 5.56 5.27
CA ILE A 216 11.68 5.82 6.24
C ILE A 216 11.66 7.31 6.63
N GLU A 217 12.80 7.86 7.04
CA GLU A 217 12.89 9.25 7.49
C GLU A 217 12.67 10.25 6.36
N LEU A 218 13.24 10.02 5.17
CA LEU A 218 13.03 10.92 4.02
C LEU A 218 11.57 10.87 3.52
N ARG A 219 10.92 9.70 3.56
CA ARG A 219 9.49 9.59 3.28
C ARG A 219 8.67 10.33 4.33
N ALA A 220 8.96 10.13 5.62
CA ALA A 220 8.27 10.79 6.71
C ALA A 220 8.40 12.31 6.59
N ALA A 221 9.60 12.83 6.36
CA ALA A 221 9.86 14.26 6.20
C ALA A 221 9.03 14.84 5.04
N ARG A 222 8.97 14.14 3.90
CA ARG A 222 8.12 14.56 2.78
C ARG A 222 6.64 14.57 3.15
N THR A 223 6.13 13.50 3.75
CA THR A 223 4.73 13.43 4.20
C THR A 223 4.41 14.54 5.20
N LEU A 224 5.31 14.82 6.15
CA LEU A 224 5.15 15.87 7.14
C LEU A 224 5.09 17.26 6.48
N ILE A 225 5.91 17.53 5.46
CA ILE A 225 5.82 18.76 4.64
C ILE A 225 4.46 18.86 3.95
N GLU A 226 4.00 17.78 3.32
CA GLU A 226 2.70 17.73 2.63
C GLU A 226 1.52 17.97 3.62
N LEU A 227 1.67 17.56 4.87
CA LEU A 227 0.73 17.81 5.96
C LEU A 227 0.82 19.22 6.57
N GLY A 228 1.87 20.00 6.23
CA GLY A 228 2.08 21.37 6.71
C GLY A 228 3.01 21.51 7.92
N ASP A 229 3.72 20.45 8.31
CA ASP A 229 4.69 20.49 9.40
C ASP A 229 5.97 21.23 8.98
N LYS A 230 6.32 22.25 9.76
CA LYS A 230 7.46 23.14 9.47
C LYS A 230 8.79 22.64 10.05
N ASP A 231 8.76 21.74 11.03
CA ASP A 231 9.91 21.29 11.81
C ASP A 231 10.48 19.95 11.30
N VAL A 232 10.69 19.87 9.99
CA VAL A 232 11.23 18.68 9.31
C VAL A 232 12.73 18.74 9.07
N LEU A 233 13.36 19.89 9.34
CA LEU A 233 14.81 20.08 9.14
C LEU A 233 15.68 19.11 9.95
N PRO A 234 15.36 18.79 11.22
CA PRO A 234 16.15 17.83 11.99
C PRO A 234 16.19 16.44 11.32
N LEU A 235 15.09 16.00 10.70
CA LEU A 235 15.01 14.72 9.99
C LEU A 235 15.85 14.71 8.70
N LEU A 236 15.93 15.84 7.99
CA LEU A 236 16.65 15.91 6.72
C LEU A 236 18.15 16.14 6.88
N THR A 237 18.57 16.82 7.95
CA THR A 237 19.95 17.30 8.15
C THR A 237 21.02 16.21 8.01
N PRO A 238 20.87 15.01 8.61
CA PRO A 238 21.85 13.93 8.47
C PRO A 238 22.09 13.55 6.99
N TYR A 239 21.03 13.58 6.18
CA TYR A 239 21.06 13.09 4.80
C TYR A 239 21.54 14.11 3.77
N LEU A 240 21.62 15.40 4.11
CA LEU A 240 22.07 16.45 3.17
C LEU A 240 23.55 16.31 2.77
N LYS A 241 24.34 15.66 3.63
CA LYS A 241 25.77 15.41 3.46
C LYS A 241 26.13 13.91 3.40
N ASP A 242 25.14 13.04 3.28
CA ASP A 242 25.31 11.59 3.19
C ASP A 242 26.35 11.18 2.13
N ASP A 243 27.07 10.08 2.34
CA ASP A 243 28.07 9.63 1.36
C ASP A 243 27.42 9.20 0.04
N SER A 244 26.20 8.64 0.11
CA SER A 244 25.42 8.27 -1.05
C SER A 244 24.90 9.51 -1.79
N LEU A 245 25.30 9.64 -3.06
CA LEU A 245 24.82 10.71 -3.93
C LEU A 245 23.30 10.66 -4.13
N LEU A 246 22.70 9.46 -4.13
CA LEU A 246 21.25 9.29 -4.29
C LEU A 246 20.49 9.81 -3.05
N VAL A 247 20.97 9.45 -1.85
CA VAL A 247 20.37 9.91 -0.57
C VAL A 247 20.45 11.43 -0.46
N ARG A 248 21.63 12.02 -0.71
CA ARG A 248 21.81 13.48 -0.74
C ARG A 248 20.88 14.17 -1.71
N ARG A 249 20.78 13.67 -2.95
CA ARG A 249 19.93 14.27 -3.99
C ARG A 249 18.47 14.26 -3.57
N TYR A 250 18.02 13.16 -2.96
CA TYR A 250 16.64 13.03 -2.50
C TYR A 250 16.34 13.96 -1.32
N ALA A 251 17.23 14.03 -0.31
CA ALA A 251 17.09 14.93 0.82
C ALA A 251 17.03 16.41 0.39
N ARG A 252 17.90 16.84 -0.54
CA ARG A 252 17.89 18.20 -1.09
C ARG A 252 16.62 18.51 -1.88
N LYS A 253 16.08 17.54 -2.61
CA LYS A 253 14.81 17.70 -3.33
C LYS A 253 13.67 17.99 -2.35
N ILE A 254 13.57 17.19 -1.28
CA ILE A 254 12.54 17.39 -0.24
C ILE A 254 12.69 18.76 0.42
N LEU A 255 13.93 19.19 0.69
CA LEU A 255 14.19 20.51 1.25
C LEU A 255 13.76 21.66 0.30
N ALA A 256 13.93 21.49 -1.02
CA ALA A 256 13.45 22.46 -2.00
C ALA A 256 11.91 22.50 -2.07
N GLU A 257 11.25 21.33 -2.04
CA GLU A 257 9.78 21.21 -1.99
C GLU A 257 9.20 21.94 -0.77
N ARG A 258 9.86 21.89 0.40
CA ARG A 258 9.50 22.71 1.58
C ARG A 258 9.56 24.21 1.31
N GLY A 259 10.60 24.68 0.62
CA GLY A 259 10.78 26.10 0.31
C GLY A 259 9.69 26.64 -0.61
N GLU A 260 9.26 25.84 -1.60
CA GLU A 260 8.13 26.17 -2.46
C GLU A 260 6.80 26.16 -1.69
N ALA A 261 6.58 25.17 -0.82
CA ALA A 261 5.37 25.07 0.00
C ALA A 261 5.21 26.20 1.04
N VAL A 262 6.31 26.78 1.52
CA VAL A 262 6.29 27.96 2.41
C VAL A 262 5.94 29.25 1.66
N CYS A 263 6.12 29.28 0.33
CA CYS A 263 5.93 30.46 -0.52
C CYS A 263 4.57 30.54 -1.24
N THR A 264 3.70 29.52 -1.12
CA THR A 264 2.32 29.59 -1.60
C THR A 264 1.42 30.29 -0.55
N PRO A 265 0.77 31.43 -0.90
CA PRO A 265 -0.02 32.25 0.03
C PRO A 265 -1.32 31.58 0.48
#